data_AF-A0A533B513-F1
#
_entry.id   AF-A0A533B513-F1
#
_cell.length_a   1.000
_cell.length_b   1.000
_cell.length_c   1.000
_cell.angle_alpha   90.00
_cell.angle_beta   90.00
_cell.angle_gamma   90.00
#
_symmetry.space_group_name_H-M   'P 1'
#
loop_
_entity.id
_entity.type
_entity.pdbx_description
1 polymer ?
#
loop_
_entity_poly.entity_id
_entity_poly.type
_entity_poly.pdbx_seq_one_letter_code
_entity_poly.pdbx_strand_id
1 'polypeptide(L)'
;MKILLLGGHGFVGRNVAEVLQTTKHEVIALSLRNGLDLTDLQSTKKHFLEVEPEIIINCAAMVGSLNLVTKQAAEIVDVNMRVLLNIYKVAHECIPRVCIINPIANCAFPGHLDSYTEDRLWDGQIHRSVLSYGSTRRMILVLSECYLTQYGFRSINFFVPNMYGPYDSTDPNKAHALNALISKIVKVRAEGRNEVEIWGSGIAIREWLFAKEEMGFHCRIQWNREMPDGAARKVMDDQRFRKIFPDFEFTDLRSGIAETIKYYESLCL
;
A
#
# COMPACT_ATOMS: atom_id res chain seq x y z
N MET A 1 -5.38 6.13 24.12
CA MET A 1 -5.52 4.89 23.35
C MET A 1 -4.15 4.38 23.02
N LYS A 2 -3.95 3.07 23.15
CA LYS A 2 -2.76 2.36 22.68
C LYS A 2 -2.99 1.80 21.28
N ILE A 3 -2.12 2.19 20.34
CA ILE A 3 -2.21 1.87 18.91
C ILE A 3 -1.04 0.97 18.53
N LEU A 4 -1.34 -0.24 18.05
CA LEU A 4 -0.35 -1.13 17.44
C LEU A 4 -0.35 -0.93 15.93
N LEU A 5 0.75 -0.42 15.39
CA LEU A 5 0.97 -0.24 13.96
C LEU A 5 1.78 -1.42 13.40
N LEU A 6 1.11 -2.30 12.66
CA LEU A 6 1.74 -3.45 12.01
C LEU A 6 2.37 -3.02 10.68
N GLY A 7 3.61 -3.45 10.44
CA GLY A 7 4.35 -3.02 9.24
C GLY A 7 4.90 -1.60 9.34
N GLY A 8 5.13 -1.10 10.57
CA GLY A 8 5.54 0.30 10.82
C GLY A 8 6.87 0.74 10.18
N HIS A 9 7.68 -0.20 9.71
CA HIS A 9 8.94 0.08 9.00
C HIS A 9 8.80 -0.01 7.47
N GLY A 10 7.59 -0.18 6.94
CA GLY A 10 7.29 -0.09 5.51
C GLY A 10 7.05 1.34 5.05
N PHE A 11 6.85 1.53 3.75
CA PHE A 11 6.50 2.82 3.14
C PHE A 11 5.27 3.46 3.81
N VAL A 12 4.12 2.77 3.76
CA VAL A 12 2.87 3.26 4.37
C VAL A 12 3.00 3.36 5.88
N GLY A 13 3.61 2.35 6.52
CA GLY A 13 3.79 2.32 7.97
C GLY A 13 4.57 3.52 8.50
N ARG A 14 5.66 3.94 7.84
CA ARG A 14 6.43 5.11 8.28
C ARG A 14 5.63 6.41 8.17
N ASN A 15 4.95 6.64 7.04
CA ASN A 15 4.11 7.82 6.86
C ASN A 15 2.95 7.86 7.90
N VAL A 16 2.32 6.71 8.19
CA VAL A 16 1.30 6.62 9.24
C VAL A 16 1.91 6.88 10.62
N ALA A 17 3.09 6.35 10.92
CA ALA A 17 3.76 6.58 12.19
C ALA A 17 4.06 8.06 12.43
N GLU A 18 4.54 8.79 11.41
CA GLU A 18 4.80 10.23 11.51
C GLU A 18 3.55 11.03 11.87
N VAL A 19 2.43 10.75 11.19
CA VAL A 19 1.15 11.40 11.51
C VAL A 19 0.68 11.03 12.91
N LEU A 20 0.80 9.77 13.31
CA LEU A 20 0.37 9.34 14.65
C LEU A 20 1.23 9.92 15.77
N GLN A 21 2.52 10.21 15.52
CA GLN A 21 3.41 10.86 16.48
C GLN A 21 2.97 12.28 16.83
N THR A 22 2.20 12.96 15.97
CA THR A 22 1.63 14.28 16.29
C THR A 22 0.38 14.19 17.17
N THR A 23 -0.09 12.99 17.48
CA THR A 23 -1.25 12.75 18.35
C THR A 23 -0.82 12.45 19.79
N LYS A 24 -1.77 12.45 20.74
CA LYS A 24 -1.52 12.09 22.15
C LYS A 24 -1.61 10.58 22.41
N HIS A 25 -1.67 9.75 21.36
CA HIS A 25 -1.82 8.31 21.50
C HIS A 25 -0.48 7.63 21.71
N GLU A 26 -0.48 6.51 22.44
CA GLU A 26 0.70 5.65 22.57
C GLU A 26 0.79 4.79 21.30
N VAL A 27 1.83 4.98 20.51
CA VAL A 27 1.99 4.33 19.21
C VAL A 27 3.15 3.36 19.26
N ILE A 28 2.87 2.09 19.05
CA ILE A 28 3.85 1.01 19.03
C ILE A 28 3.93 0.48 17.61
N ALA A 29 5.02 0.77 16.92
CA ALA A 29 5.24 0.37 15.54
C ALA A 29 6.09 -0.92 15.49
N LEU A 30 5.50 -2.03 15.04
CA LEU A 30 6.18 -3.32 14.94
C LEU A 30 6.21 -3.85 13.51
N SER A 31 7.23 -4.66 13.24
CA SER A 31 7.43 -5.37 11.98
C SER A 31 8.39 -6.54 12.19
N LEU A 32 8.72 -7.26 11.11
CA LEU A 32 9.78 -8.28 11.13
C LEU A 32 11.11 -7.76 11.70
N ARG A 33 11.44 -6.47 11.52
CA ARG A 33 12.66 -5.86 12.08
C ARG A 33 12.69 -5.84 13.60
N ASN A 34 11.52 -5.89 14.23
CA ASN A 34 11.37 -5.90 15.68
C ASN A 34 11.16 -7.33 16.22
N GLY A 35 11.21 -8.35 15.37
CA GLY A 35 10.93 -9.74 15.73
C GLY A 35 9.47 -10.17 15.62
N LEU A 36 8.57 -9.29 15.16
CA LEU A 36 7.18 -9.64 14.91
C LEU A 36 7.03 -10.29 13.53
N ASP A 37 6.94 -11.61 13.52
CA ASP A 37 6.58 -12.40 12.33
C ASP A 37 5.08 -12.72 12.35
N LEU A 38 4.33 -12.00 11.52
CA LEU A 38 2.89 -12.16 11.41
C LEU A 38 2.48 -13.44 10.66
N THR A 39 3.41 -14.11 9.98
CA THR A 39 3.14 -15.44 9.38
C THR A 39 3.15 -16.55 10.43
N ASP A 40 3.78 -16.31 11.58
CA ASP A 40 3.80 -17.20 12.72
C ASP A 40 2.73 -16.83 13.76
N LEU A 41 1.87 -17.79 14.10
CA LEU A 41 0.75 -17.58 15.00
C LEU A 41 1.22 -17.28 16.43
N GLN A 42 2.30 -17.93 16.89
CA GLN A 42 2.80 -17.76 18.26
C GLN A 42 3.50 -16.41 18.43
N SER A 43 4.28 -15.98 17.45
CA SER A 43 4.89 -14.66 17.39
C SER A 43 3.81 -13.57 17.39
N THR A 44 2.76 -13.72 16.57
CA THR A 44 1.62 -12.79 16.56
C THR A 44 0.95 -12.72 17.94
N LYS A 45 0.64 -13.88 18.53
CA LYS A 45 0.00 -13.99 19.85
C LYS A 45 0.83 -13.34 20.96
N LYS A 46 2.13 -13.65 21.00
CA LYS A 46 3.07 -13.09 21.97
C LYS A 46 3.04 -11.57 21.95
N HIS A 47 3.27 -10.97 20.78
CA HIS A 47 3.36 -9.50 20.68
C HIS A 47 2.00 -8.81 20.95
N PHE A 48 0.87 -9.42 20.56
CA PHE A 48 -0.44 -8.83 20.81
C PHE A 48 -0.77 -8.83 22.31
N LEU A 49 -0.38 -9.87 23.05
CA LEU A 49 -0.53 -9.94 24.51
C LEU A 49 0.47 -9.07 25.26
N GLU A 50 1.68 -8.87 24.72
CA GLU A 50 2.66 -7.95 25.32
C GLU A 50 2.22 -6.49 25.15
N VAL A 51 1.62 -6.15 24.01
CA VAL A 51 1.18 -4.79 23.71
C VAL A 51 -0.18 -4.47 24.32
N GLU A 52 -1.15 -5.38 24.23
CA GLU A 52 -2.57 -5.17 24.57
C GLU A 52 -3.16 -3.89 23.94
N PRO A 53 -3.21 -3.79 22.60
CA PRO A 53 -3.67 -2.58 21.93
C PRO A 53 -5.19 -2.43 21.96
N GLU A 54 -5.65 -1.17 21.94
CA GLU A 54 -7.06 -0.82 21.72
C GLU A 54 -7.38 -0.70 20.23
N ILE A 55 -6.38 -0.31 19.42
CA ILE A 55 -6.49 -0.19 17.97
C ILE A 55 -5.29 -0.88 17.33
N ILE A 56 -5.55 -1.65 16.25
CA ILE A 56 -4.52 -2.14 15.35
C ILE A 56 -4.67 -1.43 14.01
N ILE A 57 -3.60 -0.82 13.51
CA ILE A 57 -3.52 -0.32 12.14
C ILE A 57 -2.65 -1.29 11.35
N ASN A 58 -3.25 -1.99 10.38
CA ASN A 58 -2.60 -3.06 9.64
C ASN A 58 -1.98 -2.56 8.33
N CYS A 59 -0.75 -2.05 8.37
CA CYS A 59 0.02 -1.71 7.17
C CYS A 59 0.94 -2.86 6.71
N ALA A 60 0.85 -4.05 7.33
CA ALA A 60 1.72 -5.17 7.03
C ALA A 60 1.24 -5.93 5.78
N ALA A 61 2.14 -6.09 4.81
CA ALA A 61 1.91 -6.93 3.64
C ALA A 61 3.24 -7.34 3.01
N MET A 62 3.25 -8.51 2.36
CA MET A 62 4.25 -8.79 1.33
C MET A 62 3.76 -8.12 0.04
N VAL A 63 4.43 -7.04 -0.35
CA VAL A 63 4.08 -6.16 -1.47
C VAL A 63 5.35 -5.80 -2.26
N GLY A 64 5.20 -5.42 -3.52
CA GLY A 64 6.30 -4.95 -4.36
C GLY A 64 5.86 -4.59 -5.77
N SER A 65 6.82 -4.48 -6.68
CA SER A 65 6.56 -4.18 -8.09
C SER A 65 5.66 -5.23 -8.76
N LEU A 66 5.09 -4.86 -9.91
CA LEU A 66 4.28 -5.79 -10.73
C LEU A 66 5.07 -7.06 -11.11
N ASN A 67 6.36 -6.90 -11.38
CA ASN A 67 7.27 -7.99 -11.70
C ASN A 67 7.42 -8.97 -10.52
N LEU A 68 7.64 -8.45 -9.31
CA LEU A 68 7.75 -9.27 -8.10
C LEU A 68 6.44 -10.02 -7.82
N VAL A 69 5.31 -9.30 -7.85
CA VAL A 69 3.97 -9.86 -7.60
C VAL A 69 3.62 -10.97 -8.59
N THR A 70 4.07 -10.83 -9.85
CA THR A 70 3.86 -11.84 -10.89
C THR A 70 4.79 -13.03 -10.71
N LYS A 71 6.10 -12.82 -10.48
CA LYS A 71 7.09 -13.89 -10.36
C LYS A 71 6.95 -14.72 -9.09
N GLN A 72 6.48 -14.11 -7.99
CA GLN A 72 6.32 -14.76 -6.68
C GLN A 72 4.84 -14.92 -6.31
N ALA A 73 3.97 -15.16 -7.30
CA ALA A 73 2.52 -15.14 -7.10
C ALA A 73 2.02 -16.07 -5.98
N ALA A 74 2.56 -17.29 -5.88
CA ALA A 74 2.18 -18.25 -4.84
C ALA A 74 2.60 -17.77 -3.44
N GLU A 75 3.85 -17.32 -3.30
CA GLU A 75 4.40 -16.80 -2.05
C GLU A 75 3.64 -15.56 -1.56
N ILE A 76 3.29 -14.66 -2.48
CA ILE A 76 2.47 -13.48 -2.20
C ILE A 76 1.12 -13.88 -1.62
N VAL A 77 0.47 -14.91 -2.16
CA VAL A 77 -0.81 -15.38 -1.62
C VAL A 77 -0.60 -15.99 -0.23
N ASP A 78 0.35 -16.91 -0.11
CA ASP A 78 0.60 -17.65 1.11
C ASP A 78 0.97 -16.76 2.30
N VAL A 79 1.97 -15.90 2.15
CA VAL A 79 2.42 -14.98 3.21
C VAL A 79 1.29 -14.05 3.63
N ASN A 80 0.64 -13.39 2.67
CA ASN A 80 -0.39 -12.40 3.01
C ASN A 80 -1.63 -13.04 3.62
N MET A 81 -2.03 -14.24 3.18
CA MET A 81 -3.14 -14.96 3.79
C MET A 81 -2.81 -15.39 5.22
N ARG A 82 -1.61 -15.91 5.48
CA ARG A 82 -1.18 -16.25 6.85
C ARG A 82 -1.17 -15.03 7.77
N VAL A 83 -0.62 -13.90 7.30
CA VAL A 83 -0.66 -12.62 8.03
C VAL A 83 -2.09 -12.23 8.39
N LEU A 84 -3.01 -12.22 7.43
CA LEU A 84 -4.41 -11.83 7.69
C LEU A 84 -5.11 -12.79 8.65
N LEU A 85 -5.00 -14.10 8.42
CA LEU A 85 -5.63 -15.11 9.26
C LEU A 85 -5.12 -15.06 10.69
N ASN A 86 -3.80 -14.92 10.89
CA ASN A 86 -3.20 -14.84 12.22
C ASN A 86 -3.63 -13.57 12.96
N ILE A 87 -3.61 -12.40 12.29
CA ILE A 87 -4.05 -11.14 12.89
C ILE A 87 -5.49 -11.27 13.40
N TYR A 88 -6.43 -11.70 12.54
CA TYR A 88 -7.85 -11.80 12.93
C TYR A 88 -8.09 -12.86 14.01
N LYS A 89 -7.46 -14.03 13.88
CA LYS A 89 -7.59 -15.12 14.86
C LYS A 89 -7.08 -14.68 16.25
N VAL A 90 -5.86 -14.17 16.32
CA VAL A 90 -5.25 -13.75 17.60
C VAL A 90 -6.00 -12.56 18.18
N ALA A 91 -6.34 -11.56 17.36
CA ALA A 91 -7.05 -10.38 17.84
C ALA A 91 -8.41 -10.75 18.47
N HIS A 92 -9.17 -11.59 17.79
CA HIS A 92 -10.44 -12.09 18.31
C HIS A 92 -10.28 -12.92 19.59
N GLU A 93 -9.34 -13.87 19.62
CA GLU A 93 -9.19 -14.81 20.74
C GLU A 93 -8.54 -14.19 21.99
N CYS A 94 -7.62 -13.24 21.81
CA CYS A 94 -6.76 -12.75 22.90
C CYS A 94 -7.09 -11.31 23.31
N ILE A 95 -7.52 -10.46 22.36
CA ILE A 95 -7.81 -9.03 22.60
C ILE A 95 -9.15 -8.62 21.95
N PRO A 96 -10.28 -9.30 22.28
CA PRO A 96 -11.54 -9.24 21.52
C PRO A 96 -12.19 -7.86 21.38
N ARG A 97 -11.73 -6.86 22.16
CA ARG A 97 -12.23 -5.47 22.12
C ARG A 97 -11.45 -4.58 21.15
N VAL A 98 -10.34 -5.05 20.60
CA VAL A 98 -9.51 -4.29 19.67
C VAL A 98 -10.29 -4.00 18.38
N CYS A 99 -10.13 -2.79 17.83
CA CYS A 99 -10.58 -2.49 16.48
C CYS A 99 -9.40 -2.58 15.50
N ILE A 100 -9.54 -3.38 14.44
CA ILE A 100 -8.55 -3.43 13.36
C ILE A 100 -8.92 -2.44 12.28
N ILE A 101 -7.95 -1.68 11.79
CA ILE A 101 -8.06 -0.76 10.66
C ILE A 101 -7.17 -1.26 9.53
N ASN A 102 -7.77 -1.59 8.38
CA ASN A 102 -7.06 -2.09 7.19
C ASN A 102 -7.12 -1.06 6.04
N PRO A 103 -5.97 -0.57 5.54
CA PRO A 103 -5.86 0.00 4.21
C PRO A 103 -5.86 -1.12 3.15
N ILE A 104 -6.82 -1.07 2.22
CA ILE A 104 -7.02 -2.04 1.16
C ILE A 104 -6.66 -1.40 -0.18
N ALA A 105 -5.62 -1.91 -0.83
CA ALA A 105 -5.20 -1.38 -2.13
C ALA A 105 -6.28 -1.56 -3.20
N ASN A 106 -6.44 -0.57 -4.07
CA ASN A 106 -7.39 -0.56 -5.20
C ASN A 106 -7.24 -1.73 -6.19
N CYS A 107 -6.13 -2.47 -6.17
CA CYS A 107 -5.96 -3.69 -6.96
C CYS A 107 -6.90 -4.83 -6.52
N ALA A 108 -7.63 -4.66 -5.43
CA ALA A 108 -8.72 -5.54 -5.05
C ALA A 108 -9.92 -5.46 -6.02
N PHE A 109 -10.06 -4.42 -6.84
CA PHE A 109 -11.19 -4.27 -7.77
C PHE A 109 -11.02 -5.08 -9.07
N PRO A 110 -12.13 -5.39 -9.77
CA PRO A 110 -12.08 -6.05 -11.06
C PRO A 110 -11.26 -5.27 -12.10
N GLY A 111 -10.51 -5.99 -12.92
CA GLY A 111 -9.56 -5.41 -13.86
C GLY A 111 -10.18 -4.69 -15.07
N HIS A 112 -11.46 -4.93 -15.36
CA HIS A 112 -12.16 -4.38 -16.51
C HIS A 112 -12.92 -3.08 -16.21
N LEU A 113 -12.98 -2.67 -14.93
CA LEU A 113 -13.67 -1.45 -14.55
C LEU A 113 -12.76 -0.23 -14.76
N ASP A 114 -13.31 0.83 -15.34
CA ASP A 114 -12.62 2.10 -15.50
C ASP A 114 -12.69 2.99 -14.24
N SER A 115 -13.73 2.79 -13.43
CA SER A 115 -13.99 3.48 -12.17
C SER A 115 -14.31 2.46 -11.08
N TYR A 116 -13.77 2.69 -9.88
CA TYR A 116 -13.93 1.83 -8.72
C TYR A 116 -14.84 2.49 -7.70
N THR A 117 -16.07 2.00 -7.60
CA THR A 117 -17.03 2.29 -6.52
C THR A 117 -17.21 1.03 -5.68
N GLU A 118 -17.45 1.16 -4.38
CA GLU A 118 -17.38 0.03 -3.45
C GLU A 118 -18.42 -1.08 -3.75
N ASP A 119 -19.56 -0.74 -4.34
CA ASP A 119 -20.60 -1.67 -4.76
C ASP A 119 -20.16 -2.59 -5.92
N ARG A 120 -19.17 -2.16 -6.72
CA ARG A 120 -18.67 -2.89 -7.90
C ARG A 120 -17.52 -3.84 -7.60
N LEU A 121 -17.12 -3.99 -6.33
CA LEU A 121 -15.95 -4.79 -5.93
C LEU A 121 -16.02 -6.25 -6.44
N TRP A 122 -17.23 -6.82 -6.44
CA TRP A 122 -17.49 -8.21 -6.81
C TRP A 122 -17.92 -8.39 -8.27
N ASP A 123 -17.97 -7.30 -9.04
CA ASP A 123 -18.38 -7.32 -10.44
C ASP A 123 -17.23 -7.79 -11.33
N GLY A 124 -16.77 -9.03 -11.11
CA GLY A 124 -15.81 -9.71 -11.98
C GLY A 124 -14.42 -9.93 -11.37
N GLN A 125 -13.51 -10.34 -12.26
CA GLN A 125 -12.19 -10.85 -11.90
C GLN A 125 -11.17 -9.73 -11.71
N ILE A 126 -10.26 -9.95 -10.75
CA ILE A 126 -9.06 -9.13 -10.57
C ILE A 126 -8.18 -9.24 -11.82
N HIS A 127 -7.54 -8.13 -12.20
CA HIS A 127 -6.62 -8.12 -13.33
C HIS A 127 -5.47 -9.13 -13.13
N ARG A 128 -5.16 -9.93 -14.15
CA ARG A 128 -4.21 -11.05 -14.08
C ARG A 128 -2.85 -10.67 -13.49
N SER A 129 -2.32 -9.51 -13.85
CA SER A 129 -1.00 -9.05 -13.38
C SER A 129 -0.93 -8.73 -11.88
N VAL A 130 -2.06 -8.57 -11.22
CA VAL A 130 -2.15 -8.34 -9.77
C VAL A 130 -3.03 -9.38 -9.08
N LEU A 131 -3.29 -10.52 -9.73
CA LEU A 131 -4.19 -11.55 -9.22
C LEU A 131 -3.79 -12.01 -7.81
N SER A 132 -2.51 -12.32 -7.58
CA SER A 132 -1.99 -12.78 -6.30
C SER A 132 -2.21 -11.75 -5.19
N TYR A 133 -1.66 -10.54 -5.36
CA TYR A 133 -1.75 -9.49 -4.34
C TYR A 133 -3.18 -8.96 -4.16
N GLY A 134 -3.86 -8.62 -5.26
CA GLY A 134 -5.22 -8.09 -5.25
C GLY A 134 -6.22 -9.05 -4.60
N SER A 135 -6.11 -10.36 -4.84
CA SER A 135 -7.02 -11.35 -4.22
C SER A 135 -6.89 -11.38 -2.71
N THR A 136 -5.66 -11.31 -2.19
CA THR A 136 -5.43 -11.26 -0.73
C THR A 136 -6.00 -9.98 -0.13
N ARG A 137 -5.92 -8.84 -0.84
CA ARG A 137 -6.53 -7.58 -0.39
C ARG A 137 -8.05 -7.67 -0.36
N ARG A 138 -8.66 -8.25 -1.39
CA ARG A 138 -10.11 -8.49 -1.47
C ARG A 138 -10.59 -9.40 -0.33
N MET A 139 -9.78 -10.38 0.06
CA MET A 139 -10.10 -11.33 1.15
C MET A 139 -10.20 -10.67 2.53
N ILE A 140 -9.60 -9.50 2.75
CA ILE A 140 -9.75 -8.73 4.01
C ILE A 140 -11.23 -8.44 4.29
N LEU A 141 -12.01 -8.12 3.25
CA LEU A 141 -13.43 -7.82 3.42
C LEU A 141 -14.25 -9.06 3.78
N VAL A 142 -13.94 -10.20 3.15
CA VAL A 142 -14.56 -11.48 3.49
C VAL A 142 -14.27 -11.84 4.94
N LEU A 143 -13.00 -11.75 5.37
CA LEU A 143 -12.61 -12.00 6.76
C LEU A 143 -13.33 -11.06 7.73
N SER A 144 -13.33 -9.75 7.43
CA SER A 144 -14.03 -8.74 8.23
C SER A 144 -15.51 -9.07 8.40
N GLU A 145 -16.19 -9.43 7.32
CA GLU A 145 -17.63 -9.74 7.33
C GLU A 145 -17.93 -11.04 8.09
N CYS A 146 -17.15 -12.09 7.86
CA CYS A 146 -17.33 -13.37 8.56
C CYS A 146 -17.08 -13.24 10.07
N TYR A 147 -16.02 -12.55 10.48
CA TYR A 147 -15.71 -12.32 11.89
C TYR A 147 -16.74 -11.43 12.58
N LEU A 148 -17.26 -10.41 11.88
CA LEU A 148 -18.36 -9.60 12.40
C LEU A 148 -19.63 -10.43 12.58
N THR A 149 -19.99 -11.24 11.58
CA THR A 149 -21.23 -12.03 11.58
C THR A 149 -21.20 -13.12 12.65
N GLN A 150 -20.10 -13.86 12.75
CA GLN A 150 -20.00 -15.00 13.68
C GLN A 150 -19.70 -14.56 15.11
N TYR A 151 -18.85 -13.55 15.31
CA TYR A 151 -18.30 -13.21 16.62
C TYR A 151 -18.61 -11.78 17.08
N GLY A 152 -19.25 -10.95 16.26
CA GLY A 152 -19.40 -9.52 16.55
C GLY A 152 -18.06 -8.75 16.51
N PHE A 153 -16.99 -9.36 15.99
CA PHE A 153 -15.65 -8.78 15.98
C PHE A 153 -15.51 -7.75 14.86
N ARG A 154 -15.10 -6.52 15.21
CA ARG A 154 -15.18 -5.35 14.31
C ARG A 154 -13.82 -5.02 13.68
N SER A 155 -13.85 -4.73 12.40
CA SER A 155 -12.76 -4.07 11.68
C SER A 155 -13.28 -2.99 10.74
N ILE A 156 -12.46 -1.97 10.52
CA ILE A 156 -12.69 -0.87 9.59
C ILE A 156 -11.77 -1.07 8.39
N ASN A 157 -12.33 -0.97 7.19
CA ASN A 157 -11.62 -1.25 5.95
C ASN A 157 -11.72 -0.03 5.03
N PHE A 158 -10.58 0.57 4.70
CA PHE A 158 -10.50 1.73 3.81
C PHE A 158 -9.89 1.30 2.48
N PHE A 159 -10.60 1.52 1.39
CA PHE A 159 -9.95 1.43 0.09
C PHE A 159 -9.05 2.64 -0.13
N VAL A 160 -7.85 2.37 -0.64
CA VAL A 160 -6.87 3.40 -0.93
C VAL A 160 -6.43 3.35 -2.39
N PRO A 161 -6.26 4.53 -3.03
CA PRO A 161 -5.72 4.60 -4.39
C PRO A 161 -4.24 4.19 -4.41
N ASN A 162 -3.61 4.31 -5.58
CA ASN A 162 -2.16 4.13 -5.66
C ASN A 162 -1.47 5.19 -4.79
N MET A 163 -0.61 4.75 -3.89
CA MET A 163 0.15 5.64 -3.00
C MET A 163 1.52 5.94 -3.58
N TYR A 164 2.04 7.13 -3.27
CA TYR A 164 3.41 7.56 -3.54
C TYR A 164 3.85 8.50 -2.42
N GLY A 165 5.15 8.72 -2.28
CA GLY A 165 5.67 9.57 -1.20
C GLY A 165 7.05 9.20 -0.69
N PRO A 166 7.55 9.89 0.34
CA PRO A 166 8.75 9.51 1.07
C PRO A 166 8.67 8.08 1.59
N TYR A 167 9.82 7.45 1.81
CA TYR A 167 9.98 6.11 2.38
C TYR A 167 9.68 4.90 1.49
N ASP A 168 9.29 5.07 0.23
CA ASP A 168 9.21 3.92 -0.66
C ASP A 168 10.61 3.42 -1.07
N SER A 169 10.66 2.18 -1.57
CA SER A 169 11.92 1.55 -1.96
C SER A 169 12.59 2.26 -3.14
N THR A 170 13.93 2.23 -3.17
CA THR A 170 14.75 2.54 -4.35
C THR A 170 15.06 1.29 -5.19
N ASP A 171 14.77 0.09 -4.68
CA ASP A 171 14.92 -1.16 -5.41
C ASP A 171 13.82 -1.26 -6.48
N PRO A 172 14.17 -1.36 -7.78
CA PRO A 172 13.18 -1.38 -8.86
C PRO A 172 12.20 -2.56 -8.78
N ASN A 173 12.54 -3.65 -8.08
CA ASN A 173 11.62 -4.77 -7.88
C ASN A 173 10.65 -4.56 -6.71
N LYS A 174 10.87 -3.55 -5.87
CA LYS A 174 10.04 -3.26 -4.69
C LYS A 174 9.33 -1.91 -4.77
N ALA A 175 9.89 -0.97 -5.51
CA ALA A 175 9.34 0.38 -5.67
C ALA A 175 8.00 0.37 -6.42
N HIS A 176 7.09 1.24 -6.01
CA HIS A 176 5.83 1.48 -6.72
C HIS A 176 6.07 2.39 -7.92
N ALA A 177 5.18 2.35 -8.91
CA ALA A 177 5.44 2.90 -10.24
C ALA A 177 5.88 4.39 -10.25
N LEU A 178 5.20 5.27 -9.50
CA LEU A 178 5.54 6.70 -9.47
C LEU A 178 6.84 6.95 -8.69
N ASN A 179 7.02 6.31 -7.54
CA ASN A 179 8.26 6.36 -6.78
C ASN A 179 9.47 5.86 -7.57
N ALA A 180 9.32 4.74 -8.29
CA ALA A 180 10.34 4.20 -9.18
C ALA A 180 10.70 5.19 -10.29
N LEU A 181 9.71 5.89 -10.86
CA LEU A 181 9.93 6.92 -11.88
C LEU A 181 10.69 8.13 -11.32
N ILE A 182 10.20 8.69 -10.20
CA ILE A 182 10.83 9.85 -9.53
C ILE A 182 12.27 9.50 -9.14
N SER A 183 12.48 8.37 -8.47
CA SER A 183 13.80 7.90 -8.04
C SER A 183 14.76 7.72 -9.23
N LYS A 184 14.30 7.12 -10.34
CA LYS A 184 15.11 6.98 -11.56
C LYS A 184 15.51 8.33 -12.15
N ILE A 185 14.58 9.28 -12.24
CA ILE A 185 14.85 10.60 -12.80
C ILE A 185 15.82 11.39 -11.92
N VAL A 186 15.59 11.40 -10.60
CA VAL A 186 16.50 12.05 -9.64
C VAL A 186 17.92 11.48 -9.76
N LYS A 187 18.06 10.15 -9.86
CA LYS A 187 19.35 9.49 -10.03
C LYS A 187 20.03 9.84 -11.36
N VAL A 188 19.31 9.76 -12.47
CA VAL A 188 19.84 10.12 -13.81
C VAL A 188 20.32 11.56 -13.84
N ARG A 189 19.57 12.49 -13.22
CA ARG A 189 19.96 13.90 -13.10
C ARG A 189 21.22 14.07 -12.25
N ALA A 190 21.32 13.41 -11.11
CA ALA A 190 22.50 13.45 -10.24
C ALA A 190 23.76 12.91 -10.94
N GLU A 191 23.60 11.92 -11.82
CA GLU A 191 24.68 11.31 -12.61
C GLU A 191 25.01 12.08 -13.91
N GLY A 192 24.30 13.16 -14.22
CA GLY A 192 24.48 13.94 -15.46
C GLY A 192 24.12 13.18 -16.75
N ARG A 193 23.34 12.10 -16.65
CA ARG A 193 22.88 11.32 -17.80
C ARG A 193 21.62 11.95 -18.41
N ASN A 194 21.43 11.86 -19.73
CA ASN A 194 20.30 12.50 -20.41
C ASN A 194 19.21 11.52 -20.87
N GLU A 195 19.28 10.25 -20.47
CA GLU A 195 18.35 9.19 -20.87
C GLU A 195 17.88 8.39 -19.66
N VAL A 196 16.58 8.07 -19.61
CA VAL A 196 15.96 7.24 -18.56
C VAL A 196 15.11 6.14 -19.19
N GLU A 197 15.33 4.90 -18.75
CA GLU A 197 14.51 3.76 -19.13
C GLU A 197 13.29 3.62 -18.22
N ILE A 198 12.10 3.62 -18.82
CA ILE A 198 10.81 3.37 -18.14
C ILE A 198 10.24 2.04 -18.63
N TRP A 199 9.79 1.20 -17.70
CA TRP A 199 9.23 -0.13 -18.01
C TRP A 199 7.78 -0.04 -18.49
N GLY A 200 7.44 -0.85 -19.49
CA GLY A 200 6.11 -0.90 -20.11
C GLY A 200 6.04 -0.10 -21.41
N SER A 201 4.85 -0.05 -21.98
CA SER A 201 4.59 0.63 -23.27
C SER A 201 4.24 2.11 -23.13
N GLY A 202 3.93 2.56 -21.90
CA GLY A 202 3.41 3.90 -21.63
C GLY A 202 1.89 4.04 -21.84
N ILE A 203 1.20 2.96 -22.24
CA ILE A 203 -0.26 2.97 -22.48
C ILE A 203 -1.07 3.04 -21.19
N ALA A 204 -0.51 2.55 -20.08
CA ALA A 204 -1.17 2.58 -18.79
C ALA A 204 -1.36 4.03 -18.30
N ILE A 205 -2.59 4.54 -18.44
CA ILE A 205 -2.98 5.84 -17.87
C ILE A 205 -3.09 5.66 -16.37
N ARG A 206 -2.19 6.31 -15.67
CA ARG A 206 -2.32 6.55 -14.24
C ARG A 206 -2.58 8.04 -14.05
N GLU A 207 -3.04 8.43 -12.88
CA GLU A 207 -3.21 9.84 -12.48
C GLU A 207 -1.86 10.62 -12.46
N TRP A 208 -0.77 10.07 -13.00
CA TRP A 208 0.62 10.45 -12.74
C TRP A 208 1.38 11.08 -13.91
N LEU A 209 0.77 11.28 -15.08
CA LEU A 209 1.53 11.72 -16.28
C LEU A 209 2.00 13.20 -16.23
N PHE A 210 1.88 13.89 -15.09
CA PHE A 210 2.34 15.28 -14.91
C PHE A 210 3.66 15.43 -14.15
N ALA A 211 4.30 14.33 -13.74
CA ALA A 211 5.52 14.41 -12.91
C ALA A 211 6.75 14.95 -13.67
N LYS A 212 6.81 14.82 -14.99
CA LYS A 212 7.96 15.24 -15.81
C LYS A 212 8.18 16.75 -15.81
N GLU A 213 7.10 17.52 -15.89
CA GLU A 213 7.16 19.00 -15.91
C GLU A 213 7.62 19.54 -14.55
N GLU A 214 7.08 18.99 -13.46
CA GLU A 214 7.46 19.36 -12.09
C GLU A 214 8.91 19.01 -11.73
N MET A 215 9.51 18.01 -12.39
CA MET A 215 10.90 17.60 -12.16
C MET A 215 11.95 18.54 -12.80
N GLY A 216 11.54 19.48 -13.66
CA GLY A 216 12.44 20.47 -14.27
C GLY A 216 13.60 19.88 -15.09
N PHE A 217 13.52 18.60 -15.47
CA PHE A 217 14.62 17.84 -16.06
C PHE A 217 14.25 17.31 -17.45
N HIS A 218 14.96 17.80 -18.47
CA HIS A 218 14.79 17.36 -19.85
C HIS A 218 15.67 16.14 -20.14
N CYS A 219 15.09 14.93 -20.02
CA CYS A 219 15.72 13.68 -20.47
C CYS A 219 14.90 12.99 -21.57
N ARG A 220 15.59 12.18 -22.39
CA ARG A 220 14.96 11.26 -23.33
C ARG A 220 14.44 10.04 -22.58
N ILE A 221 13.14 9.76 -22.74
CA ILE A 221 12.50 8.58 -22.18
C ILE A 221 12.63 7.43 -23.19
N GLN A 222 13.15 6.29 -22.74
CA GLN A 222 13.15 5.04 -23.49
C GLN A 222 12.18 4.05 -22.84
N TRP A 223 11.22 3.54 -23.61
CA TRP A 223 10.22 2.58 -23.13
C TRP A 223 10.70 1.15 -23.32
N ASN A 224 10.85 0.40 -22.24
CA ASN A 224 11.17 -1.02 -22.27
C ASN A 224 9.87 -1.85 -22.34
N ARG A 225 9.50 -2.21 -23.57
CA ARG A 225 8.28 -2.96 -23.90
C ARG A 225 8.35 -4.46 -23.57
N GLU A 226 9.52 -4.98 -23.19
CA GLU A 226 9.64 -6.36 -22.71
C GLU A 226 9.05 -6.52 -21.30
N MET A 227 8.89 -5.40 -20.58
CA MET A 227 8.30 -5.36 -19.24
C MET A 227 6.78 -5.19 -19.28
N PRO A 228 6.04 -5.84 -18.36
CA PRO A 228 4.58 -5.89 -18.43
C PRO A 228 3.91 -4.55 -18.09
N ASP A 229 2.82 -4.24 -18.79
CA ASP A 229 1.89 -3.18 -18.41
C ASP A 229 0.92 -3.65 -17.31
N GLY A 230 0.48 -2.72 -16.47
CA GLY A 230 -0.66 -2.93 -15.56
C GLY A 230 -2.00 -2.64 -16.25
N ALA A 231 -3.12 -2.77 -15.51
CA ALA A 231 -4.45 -2.38 -16.01
C ALA A 231 -4.44 -0.95 -16.57
N ALA A 232 -5.18 -0.66 -17.64
CA ALA A 232 -5.04 0.61 -18.36
C ALA A 232 -5.47 1.83 -17.54
N ARG A 233 -6.58 1.75 -16.81
CA ARG A 233 -7.14 2.85 -15.99
C ARG A 233 -7.57 2.33 -14.62
N LYS A 234 -7.40 3.15 -13.58
CA LYS A 234 -7.77 2.84 -12.19
C LYS A 234 -8.14 4.13 -11.45
N VAL A 235 -9.38 4.57 -11.55
CA VAL A 235 -9.87 5.75 -10.84
C VAL A 235 -10.76 5.28 -9.69
N MET A 236 -10.52 5.78 -8.48
CA MET A 236 -11.32 5.45 -7.31
C MET A 236 -12.29 6.58 -7.02
N ASP A 237 -13.57 6.25 -6.82
CA ASP A 237 -14.57 7.22 -6.37
C ASP A 237 -14.37 7.53 -4.88
N ASP A 238 -14.45 8.81 -4.50
CA ASP A 238 -14.28 9.27 -3.12
C ASP A 238 -15.58 9.78 -2.48
N GLN A 239 -16.74 9.64 -3.13
CA GLN A 239 -17.99 10.25 -2.65
C GLN A 239 -18.38 9.74 -1.26
N ARG A 240 -18.19 8.44 -1.00
CA ARG A 240 -18.47 7.87 0.33
C ARG A 240 -17.48 8.36 1.38
N PHE A 241 -16.20 8.46 1.00
CA PHE A 241 -15.16 9.02 1.87
C PHE A 241 -15.50 10.47 2.26
N ARG A 242 -15.83 11.31 1.27
CA ARG A 242 -16.21 12.71 1.46
C ARG A 242 -17.47 12.90 2.32
N LYS A 243 -18.43 11.96 2.28
CA LYS A 243 -19.60 12.01 3.18
C LYS A 243 -19.23 11.79 4.65
N ILE A 244 -18.19 11.02 4.92
CA ILE A 244 -17.72 10.73 6.29
C ILE A 244 -16.72 11.78 6.75
N PHE A 245 -15.85 12.25 5.86
CA PHE A 245 -14.79 13.23 6.13
C PHE A 245 -14.91 14.43 5.17
N PRO A 246 -15.95 15.27 5.33
CA PRO A 246 -16.20 16.38 4.40
C PRO A 246 -15.07 17.41 4.40
N ASP A 247 -14.43 17.60 5.54
CA ASP A 247 -13.37 18.60 5.74
C ASP A 247 -11.96 18.04 5.47
N PHE A 248 -11.83 16.80 5.01
CA PHE A 248 -10.52 16.23 4.70
C PHE A 248 -9.97 16.81 3.40
N GLU A 249 -8.78 17.40 3.48
CA GLU A 249 -8.07 17.91 2.30
C GLU A 249 -6.92 16.97 1.94
N PHE A 250 -6.92 16.48 0.70
CA PHE A 250 -5.78 15.73 0.17
C PHE A 250 -4.66 16.70 -0.18
N THR A 251 -3.42 16.30 0.08
CA THR A 251 -2.25 16.96 -0.48
C THR A 251 -2.40 17.03 -2.00
N ASP A 252 -2.19 18.20 -2.58
CA ASP A 252 -2.24 18.35 -4.02
C ASP A 252 -1.09 17.56 -4.69
N LEU A 253 -1.36 17.10 -5.92
CA LEU A 253 -0.44 16.23 -6.65
C LEU A 253 0.96 16.85 -6.80
N ARG A 254 1.05 18.16 -7.08
CA ARG A 254 2.32 18.85 -7.33
C ARG A 254 3.15 18.92 -6.06
N SER A 255 2.56 19.36 -4.95
CA SER A 255 3.23 19.42 -3.66
C SER A 255 3.72 18.04 -3.22
N GLY A 256 2.88 17.00 -3.35
CA GLY A 256 3.29 15.64 -3.02
C GLY A 256 4.44 15.13 -3.89
N ILE A 257 4.45 15.44 -5.19
CA ILE A 257 5.57 15.08 -6.09
C ILE A 257 6.84 15.82 -5.67
N ALA A 258 6.76 17.11 -5.38
CA ALA A 258 7.90 17.92 -4.96
C ALA A 258 8.51 17.41 -3.64
N GLU A 259 7.69 17.02 -2.67
CA GLU A 259 8.14 16.41 -1.41
C GLU A 259 8.83 15.05 -1.66
N THR A 260 8.24 14.23 -2.53
CA THR A 260 8.82 12.93 -2.90
C THR A 260 10.17 13.09 -3.60
N ILE A 261 10.31 14.08 -4.48
CA ILE A 261 11.58 14.43 -5.14
C ILE A 261 12.62 14.80 -4.10
N LYS A 262 12.32 15.73 -3.19
CA LYS A 262 13.23 16.14 -2.10
C LYS A 262 13.70 14.96 -1.26
N TYR A 263 12.78 14.05 -0.95
CA TYR A 263 13.12 12.82 -0.25
C TYR A 263 14.17 12.00 -1.03
N TYR A 264 13.93 11.69 -2.31
CA TYR A 264 14.90 10.92 -3.10
C TYR A 264 16.21 11.67 -3.36
N GLU A 265 16.19 12.99 -3.51
CA GLU A 265 17.40 13.82 -3.60
C GLU A 265 18.26 13.65 -2.35
N SER A 266 17.65 13.63 -1.16
CA SER A 266 18.36 13.43 0.10
C SER A 266 19.01 12.05 0.25
N LEU A 267 18.58 11.05 -0.53
CA LEU A 267 19.18 9.72 -0.57
C LEU A 267 20.33 9.59 -1.58
N CYS A 268 20.47 10.56 -2.49
CA CYS A 268 21.56 10.62 -3.48
C CYS A 268 22.76 11.44 -3.01
N LEU A 269 22.60 12.19 -1.91
CA LEU A 269 23.66 12.88 -1.17
C LEU A 269 24.33 11.93 -0.18
#